data_AF-A0A3L9MLW3-F1
#
_entry.id   AF-A0A3L9MLW3-F1
#
_cell.length_a   1.000
_cell.length_b   1.000
_cell.length_c   1.000
_cell.angle_alpha   90.00
_cell.angle_beta   90.00
_cell.angle_gamma   90.00
#
_symmetry.space_group_name_H-M   'P 1'
#
loop_
_entity.id
_entity.type
_entity.pdbx_description
1 polymer ?
#
loop_
_entity_poly.entity_id
_entity_poly.type
_entity_poly.pdbx_seq_one_letter_code
_entity_poly.pdbx_strand_id
1 'polypeptide(L)'
;MTMKMTKLFSYLLALVFVGLTTISCLDDDSNEPFYTYGFIPATAIDVNLDSIQPVSQTTNVKVTFNLAGSCQEFVEFRRILPAEVNELKVGIFGSQENNVSCTNDIRPTVKTLKFTPTTSGEQTIRVWAGKDPGGADIYISKTITIPAE
;
A
#
# COMPACT_ATOMS: atom_id res chain seq x y z
N MET A 1 78.40 -21.00 -18.28
CA MET A 1 77.58 -22.18 -17.90
C MET A 1 76.52 -21.68 -16.94
N THR A 2 75.24 -21.76 -17.33
CA THR A 2 73.99 -21.82 -16.51
C THR A 2 73.82 -20.82 -15.33
N MET A 3 72.72 -20.09 -15.11
CA MET A 3 71.32 -20.25 -15.52
C MET A 3 70.57 -18.93 -15.21
N LYS A 4 69.53 -18.63 -15.99
CA LYS A 4 68.55 -17.55 -15.71
C LYS A 4 67.83 -17.81 -14.38
N MET A 5 67.63 -16.76 -13.58
CA MET A 5 66.57 -16.75 -12.56
C MET A 5 65.94 -15.36 -12.48
N THR A 6 65.34 -14.96 -13.60
CA THR A 6 64.28 -13.97 -13.61
C THR A 6 63.03 -14.56 -12.92
N LYS A 7 62.27 -13.70 -12.22
CA LYS A 7 60.85 -13.89 -11.86
C LYS A 7 60.50 -14.75 -10.62
N LEU A 8 61.23 -14.67 -9.52
CA LEU A 8 60.76 -15.26 -8.25
C LEU A 8 60.50 -14.26 -7.12
N PHE A 9 60.88 -12.98 -7.29
CA PHE A 9 60.69 -11.98 -6.24
C PHE A 9 59.46 -11.08 -6.42
N SER A 10 58.79 -11.10 -7.57
CA SER A 10 57.60 -10.24 -7.81
C SER A 10 56.26 -10.92 -7.52
N TYR A 11 56.24 -12.20 -7.16
CA TYR A 11 55.01 -12.93 -6.86
C TYR A 11 54.65 -12.95 -5.37
N LEU A 12 55.58 -12.60 -4.48
CA LEU A 12 55.31 -12.58 -3.03
C LEU A 12 54.55 -11.32 -2.57
N LEU A 13 54.50 -10.26 -3.39
CA LEU A 13 53.84 -9.00 -3.02
C LEU A 13 52.38 -8.91 -3.49
N ALA A 14 51.94 -9.82 -4.37
CA ALA A 14 50.57 -9.84 -4.91
C ALA A 14 49.58 -10.64 -4.04
N LEU A 15 50.07 -11.38 -3.05
CA LEU A 15 49.25 -12.28 -2.21
C LEU A 15 48.79 -11.65 -0.88
N VAL A 16 49.26 -10.45 -0.55
CA VAL A 16 48.90 -9.74 0.70
C VAL A 16 47.64 -8.88 0.55
N PHE A 17 47.19 -8.59 -0.68
CA PHE A 17 46.07 -7.66 -0.92
C PHE A 17 44.69 -8.31 -1.06
N VAL A 18 44.59 -9.64 -0.99
CA VAL A 18 43.30 -10.37 -1.16
C VAL A 18 42.61 -10.66 0.19
N GLY A 19 43.22 -10.28 1.32
CA GLY A 19 42.77 -10.70 2.66
C GLY A 19 41.81 -9.80 3.41
N LEU A 20 41.38 -8.63 2.89
CA LEU A 20 40.67 -7.63 3.70
C LEU A 20 39.29 -7.18 3.18
N THR A 21 38.71 -7.87 2.21
CA THR A 21 37.31 -7.59 1.79
C THR A 21 36.35 -8.69 2.27
N THR A 22 36.36 -8.96 3.57
CA THR A 22 35.17 -9.46 4.26
C THR A 22 34.87 -8.49 5.38
N ILE A 23 34.45 -7.28 5.00
CA ILE A 23 33.67 -6.45 5.91
C ILE A 23 32.39 -7.25 6.11
N SER A 24 32.34 -7.97 7.23
CA SER A 24 31.13 -8.57 7.73
C SER A 24 30.11 -7.44 7.79
N CYS A 25 29.16 -7.40 6.86
CA CYS A 25 27.84 -6.92 7.19
C CYS A 25 27.30 -7.95 8.18
N LEU A 26 27.71 -7.82 9.45
CA LEU A 26 26.86 -8.25 10.55
C LEU A 26 25.64 -7.37 10.34
N ASP A 27 24.62 -7.94 9.71
CA ASP A 27 23.30 -7.34 9.60
C ASP A 27 22.95 -6.94 11.03
N ASP A 28 22.94 -5.64 11.25
CA ASP A 28 22.62 -5.05 12.54
C ASP A 28 21.27 -5.64 12.93
N ASP A 29 21.18 -6.11 14.17
CA ASP A 29 20.00 -6.71 14.79
C ASP A 29 18.95 -5.61 14.98
N SER A 30 18.53 -5.06 13.84
CA SER A 30 17.61 -3.96 13.70
C SER A 30 16.27 -4.55 14.01
N ASN A 31 15.94 -4.46 15.30
CA ASN A 31 14.59 -4.64 15.84
C ASN A 31 13.65 -3.53 15.32
N GLU A 32 13.79 -3.16 14.04
CA GLU A 32 12.91 -2.22 13.38
C GLU A 32 11.61 -2.97 13.06
N PRO A 33 10.46 -2.37 13.38
CA PRO A 33 9.17 -2.98 13.08
C PRO A 33 9.04 -3.15 11.56
N PHE A 34 8.76 -4.37 11.13
CA PHE A 34 8.52 -4.71 9.73
C PHE A 34 7.02 -4.73 9.46
N TYR A 35 6.59 -4.11 8.36
CA TYR A 35 5.17 -3.94 8.04
C TYR A 35 4.76 -4.73 6.80
N THR A 36 3.61 -5.39 6.87
CA THR A 36 2.92 -5.95 5.70
C THR A 36 1.86 -4.98 5.24
N TYR A 37 1.76 -4.75 3.92
CA TYR A 37 0.77 -3.85 3.36
C TYR A 37 -0.31 -4.61 2.58
N GLY A 38 -1.54 -4.13 2.67
CA GLY A 38 -2.67 -4.77 2.00
C GLY A 38 -3.94 -3.93 1.99
N PHE A 39 -4.97 -4.48 1.34
CA PHE A 39 -6.29 -3.88 1.35
C PHE A 39 -7.10 -4.33 2.57
N ILE A 40 -7.79 -3.38 3.17
CA ILE A 40 -8.68 -3.56 4.33
C ILE A 40 -10.12 -3.48 3.82
N PRO A 41 -11.00 -4.42 4.18
CA PRO A 41 -12.37 -4.45 3.67
C PRO A 41 -13.18 -3.30 4.26
N ALA A 42 -13.87 -2.56 3.39
CA ALA A 42 -14.87 -1.59 3.82
C ALA A 42 -16.09 -2.28 4.43
N THR A 43 -16.72 -1.61 5.39
CA THR A 43 -17.97 -2.03 6.01
C THR A 43 -19.14 -1.14 5.63
N ALA A 44 -18.89 0.13 5.30
CA ALA A 44 -19.91 1.04 4.79
C ALA A 44 -19.33 2.17 3.94
N ILE A 45 -20.17 2.72 3.06
CA ILE A 45 -19.96 3.99 2.37
C ILE A 45 -21.14 4.92 2.68
N ASP A 46 -20.84 6.13 3.10
CA ASP A 46 -21.82 7.19 3.35
C ASP A 46 -21.48 8.39 2.47
N VAL A 47 -22.45 8.74 1.62
CA VAL A 47 -22.39 9.92 0.77
C VAL A 47 -23.39 10.92 1.34
N ASN A 48 -22.89 12.00 1.92
CA ASN A 48 -23.70 13.17 2.17
C ASN A 48 -23.93 13.88 0.82
N LEU A 49 -25.19 14.05 0.43
CA LEU A 49 -25.53 14.71 -0.84
C LEU A 49 -25.02 16.15 -0.88
N ASP A 50 -24.97 16.85 0.27
CA ASP A 50 -24.44 18.21 0.37
C ASP A 50 -22.92 18.29 0.19
N SER A 51 -22.20 17.15 0.24
CA SER A 51 -20.76 17.09 -0.02
C SER A 51 -20.40 16.71 -1.45
N ILE A 52 -21.39 16.51 -2.33
CA ILE A 52 -21.19 16.34 -3.76
C ILE A 52 -20.94 17.70 -4.38
N GLN A 53 -19.79 17.84 -5.04
CA GLN A 53 -19.40 19.07 -5.72
C GLN A 53 -19.52 18.89 -7.23
N PRO A 54 -19.67 20.00 -8.00
CA PRO A 54 -19.64 19.96 -9.45
C PRO A 54 -18.37 19.34 -10.03
N VAL A 55 -18.39 19.04 -11.32
CA VAL A 55 -17.22 18.55 -12.06
C VAL A 55 -15.99 19.43 -11.80
N SER A 56 -14.82 18.81 -11.79
CA SER A 56 -13.53 19.46 -11.49
C SER A 56 -13.38 19.99 -10.05
N GLN A 57 -14.37 19.82 -9.18
CA GLN A 57 -14.27 20.13 -7.76
C GLN A 57 -14.18 18.85 -6.92
N THR A 58 -13.60 18.95 -5.73
CA THR A 58 -13.40 17.80 -4.86
C THR A 58 -14.69 17.40 -4.16
N THR A 59 -15.21 16.22 -4.50
CA THR A 59 -16.27 15.56 -3.76
C THR A 59 -15.67 14.73 -2.62
N ASN A 60 -16.30 14.81 -1.45
CA ASN A 60 -15.91 14.09 -0.25
C ASN A 60 -16.93 13.00 0.08
N VAL A 61 -16.45 11.79 0.39
CA VAL A 61 -17.28 10.64 0.74
C VAL A 61 -16.70 9.95 1.96
N LYS A 62 -17.55 9.56 2.92
CA LYS A 62 -17.10 8.85 4.11
C LYS A 62 -17.10 7.36 3.85
N VAL A 63 -15.99 6.71 4.18
CA VAL A 63 -15.85 5.25 4.12
C VAL A 63 -15.55 4.75 5.52
N THR A 64 -16.34 3.78 5.96
CA THR A 64 -16.16 3.10 7.25
C THR A 64 -15.53 1.75 7.02
N PHE A 65 -14.59 1.40 7.89
CA PHE A 65 -13.92 0.10 7.93
C PHE A 65 -13.43 -0.18 9.34
N ASN A 66 -12.96 -1.40 9.56
CA ASN A 66 -12.43 -1.83 10.85
C ASN A 66 -10.92 -2.04 10.75
N LEU A 67 -10.19 -1.53 11.73
CA LEU A 67 -8.78 -1.84 11.95
C LEU A 67 -8.70 -2.85 13.09
N ALA A 68 -7.94 -3.93 12.89
CA ALA A 68 -7.66 -4.90 13.93
C ALA A 68 -6.52 -4.39 14.82
N GLY A 69 -6.77 -4.26 16.12
CA GLY A 69 -5.82 -3.88 17.14
C GLY A 69 -5.12 -2.53 16.93
N SER A 70 -4.03 -2.33 17.69
CA SER A 70 -3.11 -1.19 17.51
C SER A 70 -2.07 -1.42 16.41
N CYS A 71 -1.97 -2.64 15.87
CA CYS A 71 -0.98 -3.04 14.87
C CYS A 71 -1.35 -2.62 13.43
N GLN A 72 -2.63 -2.32 13.15
CA GLN A 72 -3.09 -1.94 11.83
C GLN A 72 -3.32 -0.43 11.71
N GLU A 73 -2.86 0.12 10.60
CA GLU A 73 -2.99 1.54 10.28
C GLU A 73 -3.55 1.77 8.87
N PHE A 74 -4.32 2.85 8.75
CA PHE A 74 -4.75 3.37 7.46
C PHE A 74 -3.60 4.15 6.82
N VAL A 75 -3.27 3.81 5.57
CA VAL A 75 -2.27 4.54 4.78
C VAL A 75 -2.97 5.50 3.82
N GLU A 76 -3.80 4.98 2.92
CA GLU A 76 -4.47 5.78 1.90
C GLU A 76 -5.68 5.07 1.28
N PHE A 77 -6.46 5.80 0.49
CA PHE A 77 -7.35 5.19 -0.49
C PHE A 77 -6.59 5.00 -1.80
N ARG A 78 -6.48 3.76 -2.26
CA ARG A 78 -5.75 3.42 -3.49
C ARG A 78 -6.72 2.97 -4.56
N ARG A 79 -6.54 3.47 -5.80
CA ARG A 79 -7.33 3.04 -6.96
C ARG A 79 -7.08 1.57 -7.27
N ILE A 80 -8.13 0.84 -7.62
CA ILE A 80 -8.07 -0.54 -8.07
C ILE A 80 -8.43 -0.56 -9.55
N LEU A 81 -7.56 -1.15 -10.37
CA LEU A 81 -7.77 -1.30 -11.81
C LEU A 81 -8.13 -2.76 -12.15
N PRO A 82 -8.78 -3.00 -13.30
CA PRO A 82 -9.37 -2.01 -14.22
C PRO A 82 -10.64 -1.38 -13.62
N ALA A 83 -11.00 -0.17 -14.02
CA ALA A 83 -12.27 0.47 -13.65
C ALA A 83 -13.10 0.76 -14.91
N GLU A 84 -14.42 0.70 -14.79
CA GLU A 84 -15.34 1.05 -15.88
C GLU A 84 -15.40 2.57 -16.12
N VAL A 85 -16.03 2.96 -17.24
CA VAL A 85 -16.30 4.37 -17.53
C VAL A 85 -17.26 4.92 -16.46
N ASN A 86 -16.97 6.13 -15.95
CA ASN A 86 -17.71 6.75 -14.85
C ASN A 86 -17.71 5.91 -13.55
N GLU A 87 -16.71 5.06 -13.36
CA GLU A 87 -16.50 4.30 -12.12
C GLU A 87 -15.28 4.84 -11.35
N LEU A 88 -15.47 5.07 -10.05
CA LEU A 88 -14.37 5.23 -9.11
C LEU A 88 -14.24 3.96 -8.28
N LYS A 89 -13.31 3.09 -8.67
CA LYS A 89 -13.00 1.86 -7.94
C LYS A 89 -11.77 2.03 -7.06
N VAL A 90 -11.95 1.86 -5.74
CA VAL A 90 -10.90 2.09 -4.73
C VAL A 90 -10.90 1.00 -3.67
N GLY A 91 -9.76 0.83 -3.01
CA GLY A 91 -9.61 0.05 -1.78
C GLY A 91 -8.99 0.90 -0.68
N ILE A 92 -9.24 0.49 0.56
CA ILE A 92 -8.58 1.07 1.74
C ILE A 92 -7.23 0.37 1.86
N PHE A 93 -6.13 1.07 1.58
CA PHE A 93 -4.80 0.53 1.70
C PHE A 93 -4.26 0.82 3.10
N GLY A 94 -3.74 -0.21 3.76
CA GLY A 94 -3.23 -0.12 5.11
C GLY A 94 -1.95 -0.90 5.31
N SER A 95 -1.35 -0.71 6.47
CA SER A 95 -0.21 -1.48 6.97
C SER A 95 -0.62 -2.30 8.19
N GLN A 96 0.13 -3.37 8.43
CA GLN A 96 0.08 -4.15 9.65
C GLN A 96 1.51 -4.39 10.13
N GLU A 97 1.80 -3.97 11.35
CA GLU A 97 3.05 -4.34 12.02
C GLU A 97 3.08 -5.85 12.23
N ASN A 98 4.14 -6.49 11.75
CA ASN A 98 4.32 -7.92 11.90
C ASN A 98 5.00 -8.24 13.24
N ASN A 99 4.94 -9.50 13.68
CA ASN A 99 5.40 -9.99 15.00
C ASN A 99 4.70 -9.37 16.23
N VAL A 100 3.85 -8.36 16.06
CA VAL A 100 2.89 -7.93 17.07
C VAL A 100 1.60 -8.71 16.89
N SER A 101 1.16 -9.42 17.94
CA SER A 101 -0.17 -10.01 17.94
C SER A 101 -1.20 -8.87 17.94
N CYS A 102 -1.82 -8.66 16.78
CA CYS A 102 -3.02 -7.84 16.68
C CYS A 102 -4.05 -8.38 17.67
N THR A 103 -4.28 -7.64 18.75
CA THR A 103 -5.32 -8.01 19.72
C THR A 103 -6.68 -8.06 19.01
N ASN A 104 -7.62 -8.83 19.55
CA ASN A 104 -8.98 -8.94 19.00
C ASN A 104 -9.81 -7.64 19.14
N ASP A 105 -9.18 -6.52 19.46
CA ASP A 105 -9.87 -5.25 19.55
C ASP A 105 -10.16 -4.74 18.14
N ILE A 106 -11.43 -4.54 17.83
CA ILE A 106 -11.87 -4.04 16.53
C ILE A 106 -12.12 -2.55 16.70
N ARG A 107 -11.37 -1.73 15.96
CA ARG A 107 -11.53 -0.27 15.96
C ARG A 107 -12.29 0.20 14.72
N PRO A 108 -13.58 0.59 14.85
CA PRO A 108 -14.30 1.26 13.78
C PRO A 108 -13.60 2.55 13.40
N THR A 109 -13.30 2.70 12.13
CA THR A 109 -12.55 3.83 11.59
C THR A 109 -13.32 4.43 10.42
N VAL A 110 -13.44 5.75 10.42
CA VAL A 110 -14.06 6.52 9.33
C VAL A 110 -13.00 7.40 8.69
N LYS A 111 -12.84 7.31 7.37
CA LYS A 111 -11.95 8.19 6.59
C LYS A 111 -12.70 8.82 5.43
N THR A 112 -12.26 10.01 5.05
CA THR A 112 -12.84 10.75 3.92
C THR A 112 -12.09 10.41 2.64
N LEU A 113 -12.75 9.68 1.75
CA LEU A 113 -12.35 9.54 0.36
C LEU A 113 -12.59 10.86 -0.36
N LYS A 114 -11.52 11.44 -0.89
CA LYS A 114 -11.57 12.67 -1.69
C LYS A 114 -11.32 12.31 -3.15
N PHE A 115 -12.16 12.77 -4.05
CA PHE A 115 -11.93 12.61 -5.48
C PHE A 115 -12.50 13.80 -6.26
N THR A 116 -11.93 14.02 -7.43
CA THR A 116 -12.34 15.08 -8.35
C THR A 116 -12.92 14.43 -9.60
N PRO A 117 -14.24 14.51 -9.82
CA PRO A 117 -14.87 14.01 -11.05
C PRO A 117 -14.36 14.78 -12.27
N THR A 118 -14.15 14.08 -13.37
CA THR A 118 -13.75 14.67 -14.66
C THR A 118 -14.93 14.88 -15.60
N THR A 119 -16.08 14.29 -15.28
CA THR A 119 -17.33 14.36 -16.04
C THR A 119 -18.50 14.58 -15.07
N SER A 120 -19.55 15.23 -15.57
CA SER A 120 -20.83 15.34 -14.88
C SER A 120 -21.74 14.15 -15.21
N GLY A 121 -22.82 13.99 -14.44
CA GLY A 121 -23.77 12.89 -14.58
C GLY A 121 -23.57 11.79 -13.55
N GLU A 122 -24.11 10.60 -13.83
CA GLU A 122 -24.02 9.47 -12.90
C GLU A 122 -22.60 8.93 -12.81
N GLN A 123 -22.09 8.83 -11.58
CA GLN A 123 -20.82 8.22 -11.26
C GLN A 123 -21.02 7.16 -10.18
N THR A 124 -20.43 5.98 -10.39
CA THR A 124 -20.50 4.90 -9.41
C THR A 124 -19.21 4.80 -8.62
N ILE A 125 -19.29 4.94 -7.31
CA ILE A 125 -18.18 4.71 -6.39
C ILE A 125 -18.27 3.26 -5.93
N ARG A 126 -17.16 2.53 -6.01
CA ARG A 126 -17.02 1.15 -5.54
C ARG A 126 -15.83 1.04 -4.61
N VAL A 127 -16.10 0.66 -3.37
CA VAL A 127 -15.06 0.43 -2.36
C VAL A 127 -14.95 -1.06 -2.13
N TRP A 128 -13.73 -1.61 -2.24
CA TRP A 128 -13.47 -3.02 -2.01
C TRP A 128 -13.84 -3.44 -0.58
N ALA A 129 -14.53 -4.57 -0.46
CA ALA A 129 -15.17 -5.04 0.76
C ALA A 129 -14.84 -6.50 1.08
N GLY A 130 -13.72 -7.00 0.56
CA GLY A 130 -13.28 -8.37 0.78
C GLY A 130 -13.50 -9.26 -0.43
N LYS A 131 -13.47 -10.57 -0.17
CA LYS A 131 -13.73 -11.62 -1.14
C LYS A 131 -14.88 -12.50 -0.69
N ASP A 132 -15.63 -13.04 -1.64
CA ASP A 132 -16.61 -14.06 -1.38
C ASP A 132 -15.93 -15.43 -1.10
N PRO A 133 -16.69 -16.47 -0.68
CA PRO A 133 -16.13 -17.80 -0.46
C PRO A 133 -15.47 -18.44 -1.70
N GLY A 134 -15.81 -17.98 -2.90
CA GLY A 134 -15.20 -18.40 -4.16
C GLY A 134 -13.92 -17.63 -4.53
N GLY A 135 -13.54 -16.62 -3.73
CA GLY A 135 -12.37 -15.77 -3.95
C GLY A 135 -12.61 -14.56 -4.86
N ALA A 136 -13.85 -14.34 -5.32
CA ALA A 136 -14.20 -13.18 -6.14
C ALA A 136 -14.33 -11.92 -5.28
N ASP A 137 -13.92 -10.77 -5.81
CA ASP A 137 -13.95 -9.51 -5.06
C ASP A 137 -15.38 -8.98 -4.86
N ILE A 138 -15.66 -8.57 -3.63
CA ILE A 138 -16.91 -7.91 -3.23
C ILE A 138 -16.64 -6.40 -3.13
N TYR A 139 -17.61 -5.61 -3.57
CA TYR A 139 -17.57 -4.15 -3.48
C TYR A 139 -18.85 -3.60 -2.87
N ILE A 140 -18.71 -2.60 -2.00
CA ILE A 140 -19.83 -1.75 -1.61
C ILE A 140 -19.90 -0.62 -2.62
N SER A 141 -21.07 -0.47 -3.26
CA SER A 141 -21.27 0.47 -4.37
C SER A 141 -22.27 1.56 -3.99
N LYS A 142 -22.01 2.78 -4.46
CA LYS A 142 -22.96 3.90 -4.38
C LYS A 142 -22.88 4.72 -5.66
N THR A 143 -24.04 4.93 -6.29
CA THR A 143 -24.17 5.83 -7.44
C THR A 143 -24.56 7.22 -6.93
N ILE A 144 -23.90 8.23 -7.49
CA ILE A 144 -24.11 9.64 -7.19
C ILE A 144 -24.25 10.42 -8.51
N THR A 145 -24.88 11.59 -8.45
CA THR A 145 -24.99 12.47 -9.62
C THR A 145 -24.06 13.66 -9.43
N ILE A 146 -23.06 13.78 -10.30
CA ILE A 146 -22.13 14.91 -10.32
C ILE A 146 -22.74 16.07 -11.12
N PRO A 147 -22.91 17.27 -10.52
CA PRO A 147 -23.37 18.46 -11.22
C PRO A 147 -22.38 18.92 -12.31
N ALA A 148 -22.91 19.58 -13.35
CA ALA A 148 -22.08 20.13 -14.42
C ALA A 148 -21.37 21.42 -14.01
N GLU A 149 -22.05 22.32 -13.29
CA GLU A 149 -21.55 23.59 -12.74
C GLU A 149 -22.34 23.96 -11.48
#